data_AF-A0A0E3SHX3-F1
#
_entry.id   AF-A0A0E3SHX3-F1
#
_cell.length_a   1.000
_cell.length_b   1.000
_cell.length_c   1.000
_cell.angle_alpha   90.00
_cell.angle_beta   90.00
_cell.angle_gamma   90.00
#
_symmetry.space_group_name_H-M   'P 1'
#
loop_
_entity.id
_entity.type
_entity.pdbx_description
1 polymer ?
#
loop_
_entity_poly.entity_id
_entity_poly.type
_entity_poly.pdbx_seq_one_letter_code
_entity_poly.pdbx_strand_id
1 'polypeptide(L)'
;MVKNIESKTFQIFLFLVLFLQVSNVAAIEEPVEQWNRSFGGNGEDSAWCIQQTSDGGYIVAGSTASYGNGTEGYPDAWLIKVDKSGNMQWNKTYGGTYFDEGYFTRQTSDGSYALSGYTFPSGYAEPWLIKTDKKGNEMWNKVSDNITHWDYLQYMVERTFDGGYIVGDTIQHEIECQYDLLLVDNDIRLTKYDLNGNQQWNITFGQKNSSETLDPFLTSVKQAPDGGYVIASSINLNETNTNSDIWLIKTSEHGQEQWNKTFGGPLDDSAFSLSVTSDNSYVLAGKYTESCSSETEGAAFILKTDSEGNQEWIKTFSNCTLYSIQQTSDSGYVAAGVKNGNAWLVKLESDKEDTGHEGGKNTEPDNWEDTESENCEDTEPENRDDTESGNTSDGFSAQIRHYICDIFRGVFQWGYYT
;
A
#
# COMPACT_ATOMS: atom_id res chain seq x y z
N MET A 1 57.91 37.72 2.24
CA MET A 1 57.75 36.25 2.15
C MET A 1 56.82 35.67 3.23
N VAL A 2 56.80 36.19 4.46
CA VAL A 2 56.03 35.59 5.57
C VAL A 2 54.50 35.73 5.44
N LYS A 3 53.98 36.86 4.92
CA LYS A 3 52.52 37.09 4.76
C LYS A 3 51.79 36.17 3.77
N ASN A 4 52.48 35.56 2.81
CA ASN A 4 51.85 34.68 1.79
C ASN A 4 51.68 33.23 2.26
N ILE A 5 52.36 32.84 3.33
CA ILE A 5 52.30 31.47 3.85
C ILE A 5 51.02 31.33 4.71
N GLU A 6 50.73 32.32 5.55
CA GLU A 6 49.55 32.31 6.44
C GLU A 6 48.21 32.20 5.68
N SER A 7 48.09 32.91 4.55
CA SER A 7 46.89 32.88 3.70
C SER A 7 46.65 31.51 3.05
N LYS A 8 47.72 30.81 2.64
CA LYS A 8 47.59 29.47 2.03
C LYS A 8 47.23 28.42 3.07
N THR A 9 47.82 28.48 4.27
CA THR A 9 47.44 27.58 5.38
C THR A 9 45.99 27.80 5.82
N PHE A 10 45.50 29.05 5.83
CA PHE A 10 44.10 29.35 6.17
C PHE A 10 43.12 28.84 5.11
N GLN A 11 43.44 28.98 3.81
CA GLN A 11 42.61 28.44 2.73
C GLN A 11 42.56 26.90 2.73
N ILE A 12 43.68 26.23 3.02
CA ILE A 12 43.74 24.77 3.13
C ILE A 12 42.92 24.29 4.34
N PHE A 13 43.00 25.01 5.47
CA PHE A 13 42.21 24.69 6.67
C PHE A 13 40.71 24.89 6.43
N LEU A 14 40.31 25.97 5.77
CA LEU A 14 38.92 26.23 5.41
C LEU A 14 38.37 25.18 4.43
N PHE A 15 39.18 24.76 3.45
CA PHE A 15 38.83 23.66 2.54
C PHE A 15 38.67 22.33 3.27
N LEU A 16 39.56 22.00 4.22
CA LEU A 16 39.46 20.78 5.03
C LEU A 16 38.23 20.76 5.94
N VAL A 17 37.89 21.90 6.55
CA VAL A 17 36.67 22.03 7.37
C VAL A 17 35.42 21.91 6.50
N LEU A 18 35.40 22.51 5.31
CA LEU A 18 34.30 22.34 4.36
C LEU A 18 34.20 20.89 3.85
N PHE A 19 35.32 20.22 3.55
CA PHE A 19 35.35 18.82 3.10
C PHE A 19 34.89 17.83 4.18
N LEU A 20 35.17 18.13 5.46
CA LEU A 20 34.69 17.37 6.62
C LEU A 20 33.19 17.58 6.89
N GLN A 21 32.58 18.65 6.36
CA GLN A 21 31.13 18.85 6.45
C GLN A 21 30.35 18.18 5.30
N VAL A 22 31.01 17.80 4.19
CA VAL A 22 30.35 17.06 3.08
C VAL A 22 30.44 15.54 3.24
N SER A 23 31.23 15.02 4.19
CA SER A 23 31.41 13.57 4.40
C SER A 23 30.41 12.95 5.38
N ASN A 24 29.50 13.74 5.96
CA ASN A 24 28.39 13.27 6.80
C ASN A 24 27.04 13.42 6.08
N VAL A 25 27.00 13.18 4.77
CA VAL A 25 25.76 12.66 4.21
C VAL A 25 25.74 11.22 4.68
N ALA A 26 25.03 10.94 5.78
CA ALA A 26 24.70 9.57 6.13
C ALA A 26 24.20 8.92 4.85
N ALA A 27 24.90 7.87 4.38
CA ALA A 27 24.35 7.06 3.32
C ALA A 27 22.96 6.66 3.80
N ILE A 28 21.95 6.92 2.98
CA ILE A 28 20.61 6.43 3.22
C ILE A 28 20.74 4.91 3.11
N GLU A 29 20.98 4.23 4.23
CA GLU A 29 20.98 2.79 4.28
C GLU A 29 19.52 2.35 4.21
N GLU A 30 19.14 1.80 3.05
CA GLU A 30 17.85 1.15 2.92
C GLU A 30 17.76 -0.01 3.91
N PRO A 31 16.62 -0.20 4.58
CA PRO A 31 16.48 -1.29 5.54
C PRO A 31 16.69 -2.65 4.85
N VAL A 32 17.51 -3.51 5.45
CA VAL A 32 17.79 -4.86 4.98
C VAL A 32 16.53 -5.74 5.09
N GLU A 33 16.31 -6.56 4.07
CA GLU A 33 15.26 -7.57 4.08
C GLU A 33 15.59 -8.66 5.10
N GLN A 34 14.70 -8.87 6.08
CA GLN A 34 14.88 -9.94 7.07
C GLN A 34 14.41 -11.29 6.52
N TRP A 35 13.26 -11.29 5.87
CA TRP A 35 12.72 -12.45 5.19
C TRP A 35 11.66 -12.05 4.15
N ASN A 36 11.55 -12.87 3.12
CA ASN A 36 10.42 -12.89 2.19
C ASN A 36 9.82 -14.31 2.11
N ARG A 37 8.50 -14.39 1.86
CA ARG A 37 7.78 -15.65 1.68
C ARG A 37 6.73 -15.52 0.60
N SER A 38 6.57 -16.56 -0.20
CA SER A 38 5.44 -16.75 -1.11
C SER A 38 4.55 -17.87 -0.60
N PHE A 39 3.24 -17.67 -0.73
CA PHE A 39 2.24 -18.69 -0.43
C PHE A 39 1.29 -18.78 -1.61
N GLY A 40 1.04 -19.99 -2.09
CA GLY A 40 0.22 -20.22 -3.26
C GLY A 40 0.44 -21.60 -3.86
N GLY A 41 -0.10 -21.81 -5.06
CA GLY A 41 -0.02 -23.05 -5.83
C GLY A 41 0.00 -22.78 -7.34
N ASN A 42 -0.79 -23.53 -8.10
CA ASN A 42 -0.82 -23.42 -9.57
C ASN A 42 -1.83 -22.37 -10.09
N GLY A 43 -2.70 -21.86 -9.21
CA GLY A 43 -3.65 -20.79 -9.52
C GLY A 43 -3.12 -19.42 -9.09
N GLU A 44 -3.91 -18.38 -9.35
CA GLU A 44 -3.63 -17.02 -8.89
C GLU A 44 -3.90 -16.90 -7.39
N ASP A 45 -2.93 -16.34 -6.65
CA ASP A 45 -3.02 -16.18 -5.20
C ASP A 45 -2.61 -14.76 -4.83
N SER A 46 -3.41 -14.10 -3.99
CA SER A 46 -3.20 -12.71 -3.61
C SER A 46 -3.22 -12.53 -2.09
N ALA A 47 -2.34 -11.68 -1.57
CA ALA A 47 -2.41 -11.18 -0.20
C ALA A 47 -2.78 -9.70 -0.20
N TRP A 48 -3.90 -9.38 0.44
CA TRP A 48 -4.51 -8.06 0.43
C TRP A 48 -4.25 -7.26 1.71
N CYS A 49 -4.18 -7.95 2.86
CA CYS A 49 -3.96 -7.30 4.15
C CYS A 49 -3.07 -8.16 5.04
N ILE A 50 -2.14 -7.53 5.74
CA ILE A 50 -1.36 -8.16 6.80
C ILE A 50 -1.52 -7.37 8.10
N GLN A 51 -1.55 -8.08 9.22
CA GLN A 51 -1.49 -7.50 10.56
C GLN A 51 -0.57 -8.30 11.45
N GLN A 52 0.30 -7.61 12.20
CA GLN A 52 1.06 -8.25 13.28
C GLN A 52 0.10 -8.74 14.38
N THR A 53 0.30 -9.96 14.85
CA THR A 53 -0.51 -10.57 15.92
C THR A 53 0.17 -10.44 17.28
N SER A 54 -0.61 -10.51 18.35
CA SER A 54 -0.15 -10.38 19.74
C SER A 54 0.90 -11.40 20.19
N ASP A 55 1.02 -12.52 19.48
CA ASP A 55 2.07 -13.53 19.67
C ASP A 55 3.38 -13.21 18.92
N GLY A 56 3.45 -12.06 18.25
CA GLY A 56 4.59 -11.62 17.44
C GLY A 56 4.65 -12.22 16.03
N GLY A 57 3.70 -13.09 15.66
CA GLY A 57 3.52 -13.55 14.28
C GLY A 57 2.69 -12.58 13.44
N TYR A 58 2.15 -13.06 12.31
CA TYR A 58 1.33 -12.24 11.41
C TYR A 58 0.12 -13.02 10.89
N ILE A 59 -1.00 -12.32 10.73
CA ILE A 59 -2.20 -12.82 10.07
C ILE A 59 -2.39 -12.08 8.74
N VAL A 60 -2.73 -12.82 7.69
CA VAL A 60 -2.83 -12.31 6.32
C VAL A 60 -4.17 -12.69 5.73
N ALA A 61 -4.89 -11.70 5.19
CA ALA A 61 -6.07 -11.89 4.37
C ALA A 61 -5.70 -11.83 2.88
N GLY A 62 -6.34 -12.67 2.09
CA GLY A 62 -6.06 -12.81 0.68
C GLY A 62 -7.20 -13.48 -0.09
N SER A 63 -6.89 -13.87 -1.32
CA SER A 63 -7.70 -14.76 -2.14
C SER A 63 -6.79 -15.82 -2.77
N THR A 64 -7.32 -17.01 -3.02
CA THR A 64 -6.55 -18.14 -3.57
C THR A 64 -7.38 -18.93 -4.56
N ALA A 65 -6.93 -19.00 -5.81
CA ALA A 65 -7.44 -19.93 -6.82
C ALA A 65 -6.68 -21.27 -6.81
N SER A 66 -5.63 -21.38 -5.98
CA SER A 66 -4.84 -22.60 -5.79
C SER A 66 -5.44 -23.58 -4.78
N TYR A 67 -6.24 -23.09 -3.84
CA TYR A 67 -6.82 -23.87 -2.75
C TYR A 67 -8.32 -23.56 -2.63
N GLY A 68 -9.09 -24.47 -2.03
CA GLY A 68 -10.50 -24.22 -1.71
C GLY A 68 -11.50 -24.95 -2.62
N ASN A 69 -12.72 -24.44 -2.68
CA ASN A 69 -13.87 -25.06 -3.35
C ASN A 69 -14.35 -24.31 -4.61
N GLY A 70 -13.75 -23.15 -4.92
CA GLY A 70 -14.02 -22.42 -6.15
C GLY A 70 -13.82 -23.29 -7.40
N THR A 71 -14.76 -23.22 -8.34
CA THR A 71 -14.63 -23.93 -9.63
C THR A 71 -13.69 -23.19 -10.56
N GLU A 72 -12.78 -23.94 -11.20
CA GLU A 72 -11.92 -23.56 -12.33
C GLU A 72 -11.59 -22.05 -12.43
N GLY A 73 -10.69 -21.59 -11.56
CA GLY A 73 -10.13 -20.24 -11.59
C GLY A 73 -10.83 -19.22 -10.71
N TYR A 74 -12.00 -19.54 -10.13
CA TYR A 74 -12.59 -18.69 -9.10
C TYR A 74 -11.85 -18.89 -7.77
N PRO A 75 -11.25 -17.82 -7.20
CA PRO A 75 -10.57 -17.89 -5.94
C PRO A 75 -11.54 -17.96 -4.75
N ASP A 76 -11.10 -18.62 -3.69
CA ASP A 76 -11.71 -18.53 -2.36
C ASP A 76 -11.02 -17.45 -1.52
N ALA A 77 -11.72 -16.89 -0.52
CA ALA A 77 -11.08 -16.00 0.45
C ALA A 77 -10.07 -16.79 1.28
N TRP A 78 -8.89 -16.22 1.50
CA TRP A 78 -7.78 -16.91 2.14
C TRP A 78 -7.32 -16.21 3.41
N LEU A 79 -7.12 -16.98 4.48
CA LEU A 79 -6.55 -16.49 5.74
C LEU A 79 -5.32 -17.33 6.10
N ILE A 80 -4.17 -16.66 6.22
CA ILE A 80 -2.89 -17.31 6.50
C ILE A 80 -2.35 -16.79 7.83
N LYS A 81 -1.98 -17.71 8.73
CA LYS A 81 -1.23 -17.40 9.94
C LYS A 81 0.21 -17.84 9.78
N VAL A 82 1.13 -16.92 10.00
CA VAL A 82 2.57 -17.17 10.03
C VAL A 82 3.16 -16.85 11.41
N ASP A 83 4.29 -17.47 11.71
CA ASP A 83 5.11 -17.12 12.87
C ASP A 83 5.93 -15.86 12.60
N LYS A 84 6.72 -15.43 13.61
CA LYS A 84 7.57 -14.24 13.53
C LYS A 84 8.65 -14.29 12.42
N SER A 85 8.97 -15.49 11.94
CA SER A 85 9.97 -15.75 10.90
C SER A 85 9.33 -16.01 9.53
N GLY A 86 8.04 -15.71 9.39
CA GLY A 86 7.27 -15.91 8.17
C GLY A 86 6.93 -17.38 7.88
N ASN A 87 7.18 -18.32 8.79
CA ASN A 87 6.81 -19.72 8.52
C ASN A 87 5.31 -19.93 8.73
N MET A 88 4.66 -20.61 7.78
CA MET A 88 3.22 -20.90 7.88
C MET A 88 2.93 -21.80 9.08
N GLN A 89 2.05 -21.32 9.96
CA GLN A 89 1.50 -22.11 11.06
C GLN A 89 0.22 -22.82 10.62
N TRP A 90 -0.65 -22.11 9.90
CA TRP A 90 -1.84 -22.65 9.26
C TRP A 90 -2.34 -21.70 8.17
N ASN A 91 -3.14 -22.23 7.26
CA ASN A 91 -3.94 -21.43 6.32
C ASN A 91 -5.34 -22.04 6.19
N LYS A 92 -6.32 -21.21 5.82
CA LYS A 92 -7.73 -21.57 5.72
C LYS A 92 -8.37 -20.84 4.56
N THR A 93 -9.12 -21.55 3.74
CA THR A 93 -9.99 -20.95 2.73
C THR A 93 -11.42 -20.85 3.25
N TYR A 94 -12.12 -19.84 2.77
CA TYR A 94 -13.53 -19.65 3.01
C TYR A 94 -14.16 -19.25 1.68
N GLY A 95 -15.24 -19.91 1.32
CA GLY A 95 -15.92 -19.65 0.08
C GLY A 95 -16.79 -20.80 -0.36
N GLY A 96 -17.43 -20.61 -1.51
CA GLY A 96 -18.28 -21.58 -2.17
C GLY A 96 -17.73 -21.98 -3.53
N THR A 97 -18.63 -22.13 -4.50
CA THR A 97 -18.28 -22.49 -5.87
C THR A 97 -17.84 -21.28 -6.69
N TYR A 98 -18.32 -20.10 -6.32
CA TYR A 98 -18.08 -18.85 -7.02
C TYR A 98 -16.94 -18.08 -6.35
N PHE A 99 -16.59 -16.95 -6.96
CA PHE A 99 -15.53 -16.07 -6.51
C PHE A 99 -15.79 -15.57 -5.07
N ASP A 100 -14.79 -15.67 -4.21
CA ASP A 100 -14.80 -15.16 -2.85
C ASP A 100 -13.45 -14.52 -2.53
N GLU A 101 -13.45 -13.36 -1.88
CA GLU A 101 -12.22 -12.62 -1.59
C GLU A 101 -12.18 -12.17 -0.15
N GLY A 102 -11.02 -12.35 0.48
CA GLY A 102 -10.73 -11.87 1.83
C GLY A 102 -9.81 -10.65 1.77
N TYR A 103 -10.35 -9.45 1.93
CA TYR A 103 -9.58 -8.22 1.76
C TYR A 103 -8.89 -7.73 3.03
N PHE A 104 -9.53 -7.93 4.18
CA PHE A 104 -9.03 -7.39 5.44
C PHE A 104 -9.10 -8.41 6.56
N THR A 105 -8.10 -8.40 7.43
CA THR A 105 -8.12 -9.21 8.65
C THR A 105 -7.65 -8.43 9.87
N ARG A 106 -8.17 -8.81 11.04
CA ARG A 106 -7.69 -8.32 12.32
C ARG A 106 -7.79 -9.38 13.40
N GLN A 107 -6.76 -9.45 14.25
CA GLN A 107 -6.86 -10.22 15.49
C GLN A 107 -7.81 -9.51 16.47
N THR A 108 -8.76 -10.24 17.02
CA THR A 108 -9.67 -9.76 18.06
C THR A 108 -9.04 -9.92 19.44
N SER A 109 -9.55 -9.20 20.46
CA SER A 109 -8.94 -9.15 21.80
C SER A 109 -8.91 -10.50 22.54
N ASP A 110 -9.80 -11.42 22.17
CA ASP A 110 -9.82 -12.81 22.63
C ASP A 110 -8.71 -13.68 21.98
N GLY A 111 -7.97 -13.13 21.02
CA GLY A 111 -6.92 -13.79 20.23
C GLY A 111 -7.41 -14.49 18.95
N SER A 112 -8.72 -14.44 18.68
CA SER A 112 -9.37 -14.94 17.47
C SER A 112 -9.15 -13.99 16.27
N TYR A 113 -9.70 -14.27 15.09
CA TYR A 113 -9.54 -13.40 13.91
C TYR A 113 -10.86 -13.06 13.24
N ALA A 114 -10.97 -11.83 12.75
CA ALA A 114 -11.98 -11.43 11.78
C ALA A 114 -11.36 -11.37 10.38
N LEU A 115 -12.10 -11.81 9.37
CA LEU A 115 -11.81 -11.68 7.95
C LEU A 115 -13.00 -11.02 7.28
N SER A 116 -12.77 -10.04 6.43
CA SER A 116 -13.85 -9.36 5.73
C SER A 116 -13.52 -9.13 4.26
N GLY A 117 -14.52 -9.18 3.39
CA GLY A 117 -14.34 -9.14 1.96
C GLY A 117 -15.65 -9.28 1.18
N TYR A 118 -15.63 -10.00 0.06
CA TYR A 118 -16.82 -10.25 -0.77
C TYR A 118 -17.02 -11.73 -1.00
N THR A 119 -18.28 -12.11 -1.17
CA THR A 119 -18.71 -13.46 -1.56
C THR A 119 -19.73 -13.36 -2.69
N PHE A 120 -19.77 -14.37 -3.57
CA PHE A 120 -20.68 -14.36 -4.73
C PHE A 120 -21.69 -15.52 -4.69
N PRO A 121 -22.54 -15.62 -3.65
CA PRO A 121 -23.42 -16.78 -3.44
C PRO A 121 -24.50 -16.89 -4.53
N SER A 122 -24.83 -15.77 -5.19
CA SER A 122 -25.90 -15.64 -6.18
C SER A 122 -25.43 -15.10 -7.55
N GLY A 123 -24.11 -15.02 -7.77
CA GLY A 123 -23.51 -14.42 -8.97
C GLY A 123 -23.30 -12.90 -8.88
N TYR A 124 -23.63 -12.28 -7.76
CA TYR A 124 -23.33 -10.88 -7.46
C TYR A 124 -22.42 -10.76 -6.24
N ALA A 125 -21.55 -9.75 -6.22
CA ALA A 125 -20.67 -9.47 -5.08
C ALA A 125 -21.50 -9.01 -3.88
N GLU A 126 -21.46 -9.77 -2.79
CA GLU A 126 -22.11 -9.45 -1.54
C GLU A 126 -21.05 -9.24 -0.44
N PRO A 127 -21.11 -8.15 0.34
CA PRO A 127 -20.18 -7.91 1.43
C PRO A 127 -20.22 -9.03 2.46
N TRP A 128 -19.05 -9.46 2.90
CA TRP A 128 -18.87 -10.66 3.69
C TRP A 128 -17.99 -10.42 4.92
N LEU A 129 -18.38 -10.98 6.05
CA LEU A 129 -17.62 -10.98 7.29
C LEU A 129 -17.61 -12.36 7.92
N ILE A 130 -16.41 -12.82 8.28
CA ILE A 130 -16.17 -14.09 8.95
C ILE A 130 -15.46 -13.82 10.26
N LYS A 131 -15.90 -14.45 11.34
CA LYS A 131 -15.08 -14.62 12.54
C LYS A 131 -14.65 -16.06 12.65
N THR A 132 -13.40 -16.23 13.00
CA THR A 132 -12.73 -17.51 13.16
C THR A 132 -12.26 -17.69 14.59
N ASP A 133 -11.89 -18.90 14.99
CA ASP A 133 -11.15 -19.14 16.23
C ASP A 133 -9.64 -18.88 16.04
N LYS A 134 -8.83 -19.11 17.09
CA LYS A 134 -7.36 -18.92 17.05
C LYS A 134 -6.63 -19.82 16.04
N LYS A 135 -7.29 -20.86 15.54
CA LYS A 135 -6.76 -21.83 14.56
C LYS A 135 -7.36 -21.60 13.16
N GLY A 136 -8.11 -20.50 12.97
CA GLY A 136 -8.78 -20.18 11.73
C GLY A 136 -10.00 -21.07 11.44
N ASN A 137 -10.55 -21.79 12.41
CA ASN A 137 -11.82 -22.49 12.15
C ASN A 137 -12.95 -21.47 12.21
N GLU A 138 -13.86 -21.52 11.23
CA GLU A 138 -15.03 -20.63 11.21
C GLU A 138 -15.84 -20.78 12.51
N MET A 139 -16.11 -19.65 13.17
CA MET A 139 -17.06 -19.56 14.28
C MET A 139 -18.42 -19.08 13.80
N TRP A 140 -18.41 -18.08 12.92
CA TRP A 140 -19.59 -17.64 12.18
C TRP A 140 -19.17 -16.89 10.92
N ASN A 141 -20.05 -16.91 9.92
CA ASN A 141 -19.99 -16.09 8.73
C ASN A 141 -21.30 -15.26 8.58
N LYS A 142 -21.19 -14.08 7.98
CA LYS A 142 -22.30 -13.15 7.75
C LYS A 142 -22.14 -12.50 6.39
N VAL A 143 -23.16 -12.64 5.55
CA VAL A 143 -23.30 -11.91 4.29
C VAL A 143 -24.27 -10.77 4.53
N SER A 144 -23.95 -9.58 4.03
CA SER A 144 -24.79 -8.40 4.24
C SER A 144 -25.94 -8.37 3.25
N ASP A 145 -27.13 -8.75 3.71
CA ASP A 145 -28.36 -8.58 2.95
C ASP A 145 -28.69 -7.08 2.84
N ASN A 146 -28.79 -6.54 1.61
CA ASN A 146 -29.26 -5.17 1.26
C ASN A 146 -28.22 -4.04 1.10
N ILE A 147 -27.00 -4.30 0.62
CA ILE A 147 -26.15 -3.20 0.15
C ILE A 147 -25.83 -3.39 -1.33
N THR A 148 -26.36 -2.49 -2.16
CA THR A 148 -26.19 -2.53 -3.61
C THR A 148 -24.78 -2.09 -4.01
N HIS A 149 -24.25 -2.77 -5.02
CA HIS A 149 -22.90 -2.67 -5.59
C HIS A 149 -22.41 -1.25 -5.94
N TRP A 150 -23.29 -0.26 -6.04
CA TRP A 150 -22.96 1.10 -6.51
C TRP A 150 -22.67 2.11 -5.39
N ASP A 151 -22.95 1.81 -4.13
CA ASP A 151 -22.82 2.77 -3.00
C ASP A 151 -21.40 2.80 -2.37
N TYR A 152 -20.45 2.06 -2.93
CA TYR A 152 -19.26 1.58 -2.19
C TYR A 152 -17.93 2.31 -2.44
N LEU A 153 -17.84 3.23 -3.39
CA LEU A 153 -16.56 3.44 -4.07
C LEU A 153 -15.64 4.58 -3.61
N GLN A 154 -15.96 5.44 -2.63
CA GLN A 154 -15.17 6.69 -2.48
C GLN A 154 -14.69 7.17 -1.10
N TYR A 155 -15.14 6.60 0.01
CA TYR A 155 -14.77 6.93 1.40
C TYR A 155 -13.63 6.10 2.07
N MET A 156 -12.46 6.68 2.30
CA MET A 156 -11.55 6.15 3.33
C MET A 156 -11.96 6.68 4.69
N VAL A 157 -12.03 5.83 5.72
CA VAL A 157 -12.37 6.26 7.07
C VAL A 157 -11.26 5.87 8.04
N GLU A 158 -10.99 6.71 9.02
CA GLU A 158 -10.10 6.40 10.13
C GLU A 158 -10.71 6.93 11.43
N ARG A 159 -10.65 6.13 12.50
CA ARG A 159 -11.08 6.59 13.82
C ARG A 159 -10.04 7.54 14.39
N THR A 160 -10.49 8.67 14.91
CA THR A 160 -9.60 9.69 15.49
C THR A 160 -9.39 9.50 16.99
N PHE A 161 -8.32 10.07 17.54
CA PHE A 161 -7.92 9.94 18.96
C PHE A 161 -8.98 10.46 19.93
N ASP A 162 -9.77 11.45 19.52
CA ASP A 162 -10.94 11.96 20.25
C ASP A 162 -12.15 11.00 20.22
N GLY A 163 -12.01 9.85 19.56
CA GLY A 163 -13.05 8.85 19.39
C GLY A 163 -14.01 9.10 18.23
N GLY A 164 -13.89 10.22 17.51
CA GLY A 164 -14.65 10.52 16.28
C GLY A 164 -14.06 9.84 15.03
N TYR A 165 -14.36 10.40 13.86
CA TYR A 165 -13.98 9.81 12.57
C TYR A 165 -13.49 10.85 11.59
N ILE A 166 -12.44 10.54 10.85
CA ILE A 166 -12.03 11.30 9.67
C ILE A 166 -12.38 10.49 8.43
N VAL A 167 -12.98 11.13 7.44
CA VAL A 167 -13.41 10.52 6.19
C VAL A 167 -12.75 11.26 5.04
N GLY A 168 -11.99 10.58 4.20
CA GLY A 168 -11.49 11.09 2.93
C GLY A 168 -12.37 10.58 1.79
N ASP A 169 -12.82 11.47 0.92
CA ASP A 169 -13.57 11.14 -0.30
C ASP A 169 -13.18 12.00 -1.49
N THR A 170 -13.80 11.73 -2.65
CA THR A 170 -13.65 12.55 -3.85
C THR A 170 -14.93 13.33 -4.08
N ILE A 171 -14.81 14.62 -4.39
CA ILE A 171 -15.91 15.48 -4.81
C ILE A 171 -15.71 15.88 -6.27
N GLN A 172 -16.79 15.77 -7.04
CA GLN A 172 -16.79 16.15 -8.45
C GLN A 172 -17.32 17.57 -8.63
N HIS A 173 -16.62 18.37 -9.43
CA HIS A 173 -16.98 19.72 -9.82
C HIS A 173 -17.19 19.80 -11.33
N GLU A 174 -18.35 20.31 -11.75
CA GLU A 174 -18.61 20.58 -13.17
C GLU A 174 -17.84 21.83 -13.61
N ILE A 175 -16.99 21.72 -14.63
CA ILE A 175 -16.22 22.85 -15.18
C ILE A 175 -17.03 23.53 -16.30
N GLU A 176 -17.28 22.82 -17.41
CA GLU A 176 -18.00 23.31 -18.58
C GLU A 176 -18.57 22.14 -19.41
N CYS A 177 -19.62 22.41 -20.20
CA CYS A 177 -20.12 21.48 -21.22
C CYS A 177 -19.59 21.90 -22.60
N GLN A 178 -18.68 21.11 -23.18
CA GLN A 178 -18.17 21.35 -24.53
C GLN A 178 -18.54 20.18 -25.45
N TYR A 179 -19.18 20.46 -26.60
CA TYR A 179 -19.56 19.44 -27.60
C TYR A 179 -20.36 18.24 -27.04
N ASP A 180 -21.31 18.49 -26.13
CA ASP A 180 -22.10 17.46 -25.42
C ASP A 180 -21.27 16.49 -24.53
N LEU A 181 -20.02 16.84 -24.20
CA LEU A 181 -19.21 16.21 -23.16
C LEU A 181 -19.20 17.11 -21.91
N LEU A 182 -19.57 16.53 -20.77
CA LEU A 182 -19.45 17.18 -19.46
C LEU A 182 -18.00 17.04 -18.99
N LEU A 183 -17.28 18.15 -18.89
CA LEU A 183 -15.96 18.18 -18.27
C LEU A 183 -16.13 18.30 -16.75
N VAL A 184 -15.52 17.36 -16.04
CA VAL A 184 -15.57 17.26 -14.59
C VAL A 184 -14.16 17.31 -14.02
N ASP A 185 -14.03 17.98 -12.88
CA ASP A 185 -12.84 18.05 -12.04
C ASP A 185 -13.09 17.24 -10.78
N ASN A 186 -12.14 16.43 -10.34
CA ASN A 186 -12.27 15.66 -9.13
C ASN A 186 -11.30 16.22 -8.08
N ASP A 187 -11.82 16.55 -6.90
CA ASP A 187 -11.00 17.03 -5.79
C ASP A 187 -11.08 16.05 -4.61
N ILE A 188 -10.03 15.99 -3.80
CA ILE A 188 -10.06 15.23 -2.55
C ILE A 188 -10.77 16.04 -1.48
N ARG A 189 -11.71 15.45 -0.75
CA ARG A 189 -12.35 16.08 0.40
C ARG A 189 -12.11 15.28 1.67
N LEU A 190 -11.72 15.96 2.72
CA LEU A 190 -11.57 15.43 4.06
C LEU A 190 -12.68 15.97 4.96
N THR A 191 -13.45 15.08 5.58
CA THR A 191 -14.58 15.42 6.46
C THR A 191 -14.40 14.81 7.85
N LYS A 192 -14.39 15.64 8.89
CA LYS A 192 -14.31 15.19 10.29
C LYS A 192 -15.71 15.09 10.89
N TYR A 193 -15.94 13.98 11.58
CA TYR A 193 -17.13 13.71 12.39
C TYR A 193 -16.75 13.48 13.86
N ASP A 194 -17.66 13.81 14.77
CA ASP A 194 -17.55 13.44 16.19
C ASP A 194 -17.95 11.97 16.44
N LEU A 195 -17.87 11.50 17.69
CA LEU A 195 -18.23 10.12 18.06
C LEU A 195 -19.71 9.80 17.76
N ASN A 196 -20.57 10.82 17.74
CA ASN A 196 -22.00 10.68 17.48
C ASN A 196 -22.35 10.79 15.99
N GLY A 197 -21.35 10.97 15.11
CA GLY A 197 -21.53 11.13 13.67
C GLY A 197 -21.92 12.55 13.24
N ASN A 198 -21.78 13.57 14.09
CA ASN A 198 -22.02 14.96 13.68
C ASN A 198 -20.78 15.52 12.97
N GLN A 199 -20.97 16.07 11.76
CA GLN A 199 -19.90 16.73 11.01
C GLN A 199 -19.38 17.95 11.78
N GLN A 200 -18.06 17.99 11.99
CA GLN A 200 -17.34 19.09 12.63
C GLN A 200 -16.82 20.09 11.58
N TRP A 201 -16.17 19.59 10.54
CA TRP A 201 -15.64 20.38 9.43
C TRP A 201 -15.44 19.50 8.19
N ASN A 202 -15.35 20.13 7.02
CA ASN A 202 -14.82 19.50 5.81
C ASN A 202 -13.92 20.48 5.07
N ILE A 203 -12.92 19.95 4.38
CA ILE A 203 -11.96 20.71 3.57
C ILE A 203 -11.70 19.92 2.29
N THR A 204 -11.53 20.65 1.19
CA THR A 204 -11.25 20.10 -0.14
C THR A 204 -9.86 20.50 -0.59
N PHE A 205 -9.14 19.56 -1.21
CA PHE A 205 -7.79 19.68 -1.74
C PHE A 205 -7.82 19.39 -3.24
N GLY A 206 -7.36 20.37 -4.03
CA GLY A 206 -7.36 20.37 -5.49
C GLY A 206 -7.75 21.75 -6.04
N GLN A 207 -7.61 21.96 -7.35
CA GLN A 207 -7.72 23.27 -7.97
C GLN A 207 -9.13 23.52 -8.52
N LYS A 208 -9.98 24.09 -7.67
CA LYS A 208 -11.36 24.47 -8.04
C LYS A 208 -11.45 25.22 -9.39
N ASN A 209 -12.20 24.65 -10.33
CA ASN A 209 -12.50 25.19 -11.67
C ASN A 209 -11.28 25.29 -12.60
N SER A 210 -10.26 24.46 -12.40
CA SER A 210 -9.18 24.36 -13.36
C SER A 210 -9.61 23.49 -14.55
N SER A 211 -9.06 23.74 -15.73
CA SER A 211 -9.16 22.80 -16.87
C SER A 211 -8.20 21.61 -16.70
N GLU A 212 -7.47 21.57 -15.59
CA GLU A 212 -6.52 20.53 -15.29
C GLU A 212 -7.33 19.27 -14.99
N THR A 213 -7.03 18.18 -15.70
CA THR A 213 -7.60 16.85 -15.46
C THR A 213 -6.98 16.26 -14.19
N LEU A 214 -7.19 16.90 -13.05
CA LEU A 214 -6.85 16.33 -11.77
C LEU A 214 -7.91 15.26 -11.48
N ASP A 215 -7.53 14.00 -11.65
CA ASP A 215 -8.32 12.85 -11.22
C ASP A 215 -7.68 12.19 -10.00
N PRO A 216 -7.66 12.88 -8.84
CA PRO A 216 -7.01 12.35 -7.68
C PRO A 216 -7.81 11.18 -7.10
N PHE A 217 -7.11 10.08 -6.86
CA PHE A 217 -7.67 8.90 -6.21
C PHE A 217 -7.13 8.83 -4.80
N LEU A 218 -7.98 9.07 -3.81
CA LEU A 218 -7.59 8.93 -2.41
C LEU A 218 -7.39 7.46 -2.07
N THR A 219 -6.21 7.13 -1.54
CA THR A 219 -5.82 5.74 -1.27
C THR A 219 -5.71 5.45 0.22
N SER A 220 -5.40 6.45 1.05
CA SER A 220 -5.35 6.27 2.49
C SER A 220 -5.45 7.59 3.25
N VAL A 221 -6.04 7.54 4.45
CA VAL A 221 -6.02 8.62 5.44
C VAL A 221 -5.60 8.08 6.79
N LYS A 222 -4.69 8.76 7.48
CA LYS A 222 -4.24 8.41 8.84
C LYS A 222 -4.15 9.66 9.71
N GLN A 223 -4.55 9.53 10.97
CA GLN A 223 -4.30 10.58 11.95
C GLN A 223 -2.83 10.52 12.40
N ALA A 224 -2.15 11.65 12.29
CA ALA A 224 -0.79 11.83 12.76
C ALA A 224 -0.73 12.10 14.27
N PRO A 225 0.41 11.87 14.94
CA PRO A 225 0.52 11.97 16.39
C PRO A 225 0.38 13.41 16.92
N ASP A 226 0.59 14.40 16.06
CA ASP A 226 0.34 15.83 16.33
C ASP A 226 -1.15 16.22 16.26
N GLY A 227 -2.04 15.26 15.99
CA GLY A 227 -3.49 15.45 15.89
C GLY A 227 -3.96 15.79 14.47
N GLY A 228 -3.06 16.13 13.56
CA GLY A 228 -3.35 16.37 12.15
C GLY A 228 -3.58 15.09 11.35
N TYR A 229 -3.76 15.22 10.03
CA TYR A 229 -4.03 14.06 9.15
C TYR A 229 -3.06 14.01 7.99
N VAL A 230 -2.66 12.79 7.63
CA VAL A 230 -1.83 12.51 6.48
C VAL A 230 -2.67 11.73 5.49
N ILE A 231 -2.68 12.18 4.24
CA ILE A 231 -3.48 11.63 3.15
C ILE A 231 -2.50 11.19 2.07
N ALA A 232 -2.64 9.94 1.63
CA ALA A 232 -2.05 9.48 0.39
C ALA A 232 -3.15 9.45 -0.68
N SER A 233 -2.88 10.08 -1.82
CA SER A 233 -3.68 9.97 -3.02
C SER A 233 -2.77 9.82 -4.24
N SER A 234 -3.34 9.51 -5.40
CA SER A 234 -2.69 9.72 -6.68
C SER A 234 -3.11 11.09 -7.23
N ILE A 235 -2.29 11.73 -8.07
CA ILE A 235 -2.62 12.97 -8.78
C ILE A 235 -1.98 12.97 -10.17
N ASN A 236 -2.69 13.41 -11.20
CA ASN A 236 -2.09 13.66 -12.51
C ASN A 236 -1.70 15.14 -12.62
N LEU A 237 -0.39 15.44 -12.70
CA LEU A 237 0.11 16.82 -12.67
C LEU A 237 0.20 17.52 -14.03
N ASN A 238 -0.09 16.85 -15.16
CA ASN A 238 0.15 17.43 -16.49
C ASN A 238 -1.03 17.20 -17.45
N GLU A 239 -1.60 18.28 -17.99
CA GLU A 239 -2.66 18.25 -19.03
C GLU A 239 -2.28 17.48 -20.33
N THR A 240 -0.99 17.14 -20.51
CA THR A 240 -0.46 16.49 -21.71
C THR A 240 0.04 15.07 -21.48
N ASN A 241 0.17 14.63 -20.23
CA ASN A 241 0.62 13.29 -19.88
C ASN A 241 -0.40 12.69 -18.91
N THR A 242 -0.94 11.51 -19.21
CA THR A 242 -1.98 10.89 -18.40
C THR A 242 -1.45 10.22 -17.12
N ASN A 243 -0.17 10.42 -16.80
CA ASN A 243 0.51 9.70 -15.75
C ASN A 243 0.18 10.29 -14.38
N SER A 244 -0.14 9.41 -13.42
CA SER A 244 -0.44 9.77 -12.04
C SER A 244 0.78 9.60 -11.15
N ASP A 245 1.11 10.58 -10.32
CA ASP A 245 2.10 10.48 -9.26
C ASP A 245 1.42 10.34 -7.89
N ILE A 246 2.18 9.96 -6.86
CA ILE A 246 1.68 9.94 -5.48
C ILE A 246 1.64 11.36 -4.95
N TRP A 247 0.51 11.77 -4.40
CA TRP A 247 0.32 13.01 -3.67
C TRP A 247 0.15 12.73 -2.18
N LEU A 248 1.13 13.15 -1.39
CA LEU A 248 1.11 13.03 0.07
C LEU A 248 0.80 14.39 0.67
N ILE A 249 -0.32 14.50 1.38
CA ILE A 249 -0.79 15.76 1.97
C ILE A 249 -0.77 15.63 3.49
N LYS A 250 -0.23 16.63 4.18
CA LYS A 250 -0.34 16.78 5.63
C LYS A 250 -1.20 17.97 5.98
N THR A 251 -2.04 17.77 6.97
CA THR A 251 -2.98 18.76 7.48
C THR A 251 -2.82 18.96 8.98
N SER A 252 -3.32 20.10 9.47
CA SER A 252 -3.57 20.34 10.90
C SER A 252 -4.76 19.51 11.40
N GLU A 253 -5.01 19.52 12.70
CA GLU A 253 -6.19 18.87 13.32
C GLU A 253 -7.54 19.43 12.83
N HIS A 254 -7.53 20.61 12.19
CA HIS A 254 -8.68 21.25 11.58
C HIS A 254 -8.63 21.20 10.05
N GLY A 255 -7.82 20.29 9.51
CA GLY A 255 -7.70 19.98 8.08
C GLY A 255 -7.01 21.05 7.24
N GLN A 256 -6.43 22.10 7.83
CA GLN A 256 -5.67 23.10 7.08
C GLN A 256 -4.38 22.46 6.55
N GLU A 257 -4.10 22.62 5.26
CA GLU A 257 -2.86 22.12 4.67
C GLU A 257 -1.64 22.72 5.37
N GLN A 258 -0.70 21.85 5.76
CA GLN A 258 0.59 22.24 6.32
C GLN A 258 1.69 22.09 5.28
N TRP A 259 1.65 21.00 4.52
CA TRP A 259 2.51 20.74 3.38
C TRP A 259 1.87 19.66 2.51
N ASN A 260 2.28 19.62 1.25
CA ASN A 260 2.05 18.50 0.37
C ASN A 260 3.33 18.19 -0.41
N LYS A 261 3.47 16.93 -0.83
CA LYS A 261 4.65 16.40 -1.53
C LYS A 261 4.16 15.48 -2.63
N THR A 262 4.89 15.45 -3.74
CA THR A 262 4.63 14.53 -4.84
C THR A 262 5.80 13.57 -4.99
N PHE A 263 5.49 12.29 -5.17
CA PHE A 263 6.48 11.23 -5.36
C PHE A 263 6.11 10.42 -6.59
N GLY A 264 7.06 10.29 -7.51
CA GLY A 264 6.86 9.55 -8.74
C GLY A 264 7.98 9.82 -9.73
N GLY A 265 7.99 9.02 -10.78
CA GLY A 265 8.91 9.06 -11.89
C GLY A 265 8.20 9.49 -13.18
N PRO A 266 8.73 9.11 -14.35
CA PRO A 266 8.13 9.50 -15.63
C PRO A 266 6.80 8.80 -15.96
N LEU A 267 6.31 7.89 -15.11
CA LEU A 267 5.21 6.96 -15.39
C LEU A 267 4.23 6.88 -14.21
N ASP A 268 3.16 6.07 -14.33
CA ASP A 268 2.14 5.96 -13.28
C ASP A 268 2.68 5.37 -11.98
N ASP A 269 2.50 6.09 -10.89
CA ASP A 269 2.93 5.72 -9.56
C ASP A 269 1.79 5.87 -8.56
N SER A 270 1.56 4.80 -7.80
CA SER A 270 0.41 4.72 -6.91
C SER A 270 0.79 4.11 -5.58
N ALA A 271 0.52 4.83 -4.50
CA ALA A 271 0.57 4.32 -3.14
C ALA A 271 -0.79 3.74 -2.78
N PHE A 272 -0.84 2.50 -2.30
CA PHE A 272 -2.09 1.83 -1.90
C PHE A 272 -2.29 1.80 -0.38
N SER A 273 -1.23 2.00 0.39
CA SER A 273 -1.29 1.99 1.86
C SER A 273 -0.32 2.99 2.44
N LEU A 274 -0.77 3.65 3.52
CA LEU A 274 -0.03 4.60 4.33
C LEU A 274 -0.09 4.14 5.78
N SER A 275 1.06 4.13 6.46
CA SER A 275 1.15 3.94 7.90
C SER A 275 1.95 5.07 8.53
N VAL A 276 1.41 5.61 9.62
CA VAL A 276 2.16 6.49 10.54
C VAL A 276 3.06 5.61 11.41
N THR A 277 4.30 6.01 11.59
CA THR A 277 5.30 5.26 12.35
C THR A 277 5.49 5.86 13.75
N SER A 278 6.11 5.10 14.65
CA SER A 278 6.33 5.46 16.06
C SER A 278 7.27 6.66 16.26
N ASP A 279 8.09 6.96 15.26
CA ASP A 279 8.97 8.14 15.17
C ASP A 279 8.29 9.35 14.50
N ASN A 280 6.97 9.29 14.28
CA ASN A 280 6.15 10.31 13.59
C ASN A 280 6.47 10.50 12.11
N SER A 281 7.20 9.57 11.51
CA SER A 281 7.43 9.46 10.07
C SER A 281 6.24 8.77 9.37
N TYR A 282 6.32 8.68 8.04
CA TYR A 282 5.30 8.02 7.23
C TYR A 282 5.93 6.97 6.33
N VAL A 283 5.28 5.82 6.23
CA VAL A 283 5.68 4.77 5.28
C VAL A 283 4.52 4.46 4.35
N LEU A 284 4.83 4.41 3.06
CA LEU A 284 3.90 4.12 1.98
C LEU A 284 4.33 2.84 1.28
N ALA A 285 3.35 2.06 0.81
CA ALA A 285 3.61 0.96 -0.10
C ALA A 285 2.69 1.03 -1.31
N GLY A 286 3.22 0.61 -2.45
CA GLY A 286 2.56 0.78 -3.73
C GLY A 286 3.27 0.13 -4.90
N LYS A 287 3.04 0.69 -6.08
CA LYS A 287 3.61 0.25 -7.36
C LYS A 287 4.19 1.45 -8.12
N TYR A 288 5.38 1.25 -8.67
CA TYR A 288 5.91 1.98 -9.82
C TYR A 288 5.50 1.26 -11.10
N THR A 289 4.89 1.97 -12.03
CA THR A 289 4.46 1.38 -13.31
C THR A 289 5.47 1.76 -14.38
N GLU A 290 6.52 0.97 -14.60
CA GLU A 290 7.21 1.03 -15.89
C GLU A 290 6.22 0.57 -16.98
N SER A 291 6.15 1.29 -18.10
CA SER A 291 5.01 1.31 -19.03
C SER A 291 4.51 -0.08 -19.40
N CYS A 292 3.19 -0.28 -19.37
CA CYS A 292 2.49 -1.49 -19.79
C CYS A 292 2.69 -1.76 -21.30
N SER A 293 3.69 -2.57 -21.66
CA SER A 293 3.73 -3.25 -22.95
C SER A 293 4.13 -4.71 -22.74
N SER A 294 3.11 -5.53 -22.53
CA SER A 294 3.01 -7.00 -22.59
C SER A 294 4.11 -7.92 -21.99
N GLU A 295 5.22 -7.43 -21.46
CA GLU A 295 6.22 -8.23 -20.72
C GLU A 295 6.86 -7.47 -19.54
N THR A 296 6.42 -6.24 -19.25
CA THR A 296 7.02 -5.37 -18.23
C THR A 296 6.25 -5.38 -16.90
N GLU A 297 6.73 -6.28 -16.05
CA GLU A 297 6.90 -6.26 -14.60
C GLU A 297 6.66 -4.90 -13.89
N GLY A 298 5.79 -4.87 -12.87
CA GLY A 298 5.64 -3.71 -11.97
C GLY A 298 6.71 -3.71 -10.89
N ALA A 299 7.35 -2.56 -10.62
CA ALA A 299 8.28 -2.41 -9.52
C ALA A 299 7.51 -1.96 -8.26
N ALA A 300 7.17 -2.87 -7.34
CA ALA A 300 6.58 -2.46 -6.07
C ALA A 300 7.56 -1.58 -5.30
N PHE A 301 7.06 -0.68 -4.45
CA PHE A 301 7.92 0.11 -3.58
C PHE A 301 7.43 0.13 -2.14
N ILE A 302 8.38 0.39 -1.25
CA ILE A 302 8.14 0.91 0.09
C ILE A 302 8.91 2.23 0.17
N LEU A 303 8.21 3.33 0.47
CA LEU A 303 8.75 4.69 0.56
C LEU A 303 8.59 5.15 2.00
N LYS A 304 9.68 5.59 2.64
CA LYS A 304 9.63 6.26 3.94
C LYS A 304 9.92 7.75 3.78
N THR A 305 9.14 8.57 4.47
CA THR A 305 9.38 10.00 4.60
C THR A 305 9.50 10.38 6.06
N ASP A 306 10.20 11.48 6.34
CA ASP A 306 10.18 12.11 7.66
C ASP A 306 8.79 12.73 7.96
N SER A 307 8.65 13.32 9.15
CA SER A 307 7.41 13.98 9.58
C SER A 307 7.03 15.23 8.75
N GLU A 308 7.97 15.77 7.97
CA GLU A 308 7.80 16.93 7.09
C GLU A 308 7.56 16.49 5.61
N GLY A 309 7.47 15.18 5.37
CA GLY A 309 7.24 14.60 4.06
C GLY A 309 8.49 14.59 3.17
N ASN A 310 9.69 14.80 3.70
CA ASN A 310 10.91 14.61 2.90
C ASN A 310 11.25 13.12 2.83
N GLN A 311 11.57 12.63 1.64
CA GLN A 311 11.96 11.22 1.46
C GLN A 311 13.21 10.91 2.29
N GLU A 312 13.10 9.90 3.15
CA GLU A 312 14.25 9.34 3.87
C GLU A 312 14.88 8.23 3.04
N TRP A 313 14.09 7.26 2.59
CA TRP A 313 14.53 6.17 1.72
C TRP A 313 13.38 5.63 0.88
N ILE A 314 13.75 4.92 -0.19
CA ILE A 314 12.81 4.14 -0.98
C ILE A 314 13.44 2.80 -1.32
N LYS A 315 12.64 1.73 -1.23
CA LYS A 315 13.06 0.37 -1.58
C LYS A 315 12.13 -0.20 -2.64
N THR A 316 12.69 -0.67 -3.75
CA THR A 316 11.92 -1.19 -4.88
C THR A 316 12.08 -2.70 -5.05
N PHE A 317 11.08 -3.33 -5.65
CA PHE A 317 11.01 -4.78 -5.86
C PHE A 317 10.44 -5.09 -7.24
N SER A 318 11.21 -5.79 -8.07
CA SER A 318 10.77 -6.19 -9.43
C SER A 318 9.67 -7.27 -9.39
N ASN A 319 8.73 -7.19 -10.33
CA ASN A 319 7.67 -8.17 -10.62
C ASN A 319 6.64 -8.30 -9.51
N CYS A 320 6.37 -7.18 -8.82
CA CYS A 320 5.56 -7.15 -7.63
C CYS A 320 4.57 -5.98 -7.62
N THR A 321 3.58 -6.07 -6.75
CA THR A 321 2.78 -4.93 -6.28
C THR A 321 2.54 -5.08 -4.79
N LEU A 322 2.74 -4.03 -3.98
CA LEU A 322 2.44 -4.05 -2.55
C LEU A 322 1.16 -3.27 -2.26
N TYR A 323 0.23 -3.89 -1.52
CA TYR A 323 -1.09 -3.31 -1.23
C TYR A 323 -1.24 -2.83 0.21
N SER A 324 -0.43 -3.34 1.14
CA SER A 324 -0.54 -3.02 2.56
C SER A 324 0.84 -2.91 3.18
N ILE A 325 1.03 -1.92 4.06
CA ILE A 325 2.25 -1.72 4.85
C ILE A 325 1.88 -1.42 6.30
N GLN A 326 2.68 -1.93 7.23
CA GLN A 326 2.55 -1.64 8.65
C GLN A 326 3.92 -1.62 9.32
N GLN A 327 4.14 -0.67 10.23
CA GLN A 327 5.30 -0.73 11.12
C GLN A 327 5.09 -1.83 12.18
N THR A 328 6.12 -2.64 12.39
CA THR A 328 6.11 -3.72 13.37
C THR A 328 6.63 -3.27 14.73
N SER A 329 6.29 -4.02 15.79
CA SER A 329 6.66 -3.69 17.17
C SER A 329 8.17 -3.59 17.44
N ASP A 330 8.99 -4.19 16.58
CA ASP A 330 10.45 -4.13 16.59
C ASP A 330 11.00 -2.92 15.79
N SER A 331 10.14 -1.94 15.47
CA SER A 331 10.44 -0.76 14.64
C SER A 331 10.77 -1.05 13.17
N GLY A 332 10.73 -2.30 12.72
CA GLY A 332 10.80 -2.65 11.30
C GLY A 332 9.47 -2.45 10.56
N TYR A 333 9.39 -2.96 9.34
CA TYR A 333 8.21 -2.78 8.48
C TYR A 333 7.80 -4.12 7.87
N VAL A 334 6.49 -4.37 7.77
CA VAL A 334 5.96 -5.53 7.06
C VAL A 334 4.98 -5.08 5.98
N ALA A 335 5.17 -5.59 4.77
CA ALA A 335 4.30 -5.32 3.64
C ALA A 335 3.73 -6.60 3.04
N ALA A 336 2.53 -6.50 2.47
CA ALA A 336 1.86 -7.56 1.76
C ALA A 336 1.46 -7.12 0.36
N GLY A 337 1.52 -8.05 -0.58
CA GLY A 337 1.30 -7.79 -1.99
C GLY A 337 1.22 -9.06 -2.84
N VAL A 338 1.45 -8.89 -4.12
CA VAL A 338 1.54 -9.95 -5.13
C VAL A 338 2.92 -9.91 -5.77
N LYS A 339 3.55 -11.07 -5.97
CA LYS A 339 4.79 -11.25 -6.73
C LYS A 339 4.65 -12.46 -7.65
N ASN A 340 4.87 -12.29 -8.95
CA ASN A 340 4.72 -13.36 -9.94
C ASN A 340 3.40 -14.15 -9.79
N GLY A 341 2.27 -13.44 -9.62
CA GLY A 341 0.94 -14.05 -9.45
C GLY A 341 0.68 -14.76 -8.11
N ASN A 342 1.60 -14.65 -7.15
CA ASN A 342 1.50 -15.28 -5.83
C ASN A 342 1.42 -14.24 -4.71
N ALA A 343 0.77 -14.62 -3.61
CA ALA A 343 0.72 -13.84 -2.39
C ALA A 343 2.15 -13.67 -1.84
N TRP A 344 2.57 -12.43 -1.64
CA TRP A 344 3.93 -12.07 -1.27
C TRP A 344 3.95 -11.22 -0.01
N LEU A 345 4.83 -11.60 0.92
CA LEU A 345 5.11 -10.86 2.14
C LEU A 345 6.59 -10.51 2.20
N VAL A 346 6.88 -9.27 2.61
CA VAL A 346 8.24 -8.80 2.85
C VAL A 346 8.33 -8.11 4.21
N LYS A 347 9.36 -8.45 4.98
CA LYS A 347 9.72 -7.76 6.22
C LYS A 347 11.07 -7.06 6.07
N LEU A 348 11.05 -5.76 6.35
CA LEU A 348 12.23 -4.90 6.44
C LEU A 348 12.60 -4.68 7.91
N GLU A 349 13.88 -4.54 8.17
CA GLU A 349 14.39 -4.15 9.48
C GLU A 349 14.07 -2.69 9.84
N SER A 350 14.42 -2.30 11.06
CA SER A 350 14.27 -0.92 11.53
C SER A 350 15.42 -0.05 11.03
N ASP A 351 15.16 1.25 10.82
CA ASP A 351 16.19 2.22 10.43
C ASP A 351 17.22 2.54 11.54
N LYS A 352 17.13 1.88 12.71
CA LYS A 352 18.09 2.04 13.79
C LYS A 352 19.22 1.05 13.60
N GLU A 353 20.44 1.56 13.41
CA GLU A 353 21.66 0.76 13.48
C GLU A 353 21.61 -0.13 14.73
N ASP A 354 21.70 -1.44 14.51
CA ASP A 354 21.82 -2.42 15.58
C ASP A 354 23.14 -2.16 16.31
N THR A 355 23.10 -1.42 17.41
CA THR A 355 24.26 -1.24 18.31
C THR A 355 24.67 -2.52 19.04
N GLY A 356 24.29 -3.71 18.53
CA GLY A 356 24.54 -4.96 19.20
C GLY A 356 24.54 -6.20 18.33
N HIS A 357 25.36 -6.28 17.27
CA HIS A 357 25.99 -7.56 16.88
C HIS A 357 27.37 -7.35 16.24
N GLU A 358 28.43 -7.66 17.00
CA GLU A 358 29.78 -7.84 16.45
C GLU A 358 29.82 -9.10 15.56
N GLY A 359 30.27 -8.92 14.32
CA GLY A 359 31.14 -9.90 13.64
C GLY A 359 30.48 -10.80 12.60
N GLY A 360 30.38 -10.31 11.36
CA GLY A 360 30.16 -11.12 10.17
C GLY A 360 30.95 -10.56 8.98
N LYS A 361 32.08 -11.19 8.68
CA LYS A 361 33.11 -10.76 7.72
C LYS A 361 32.59 -10.39 6.32
N ASN A 362 33.10 -9.27 5.81
CA ASN A 362 33.14 -8.88 4.41
C ASN A 362 33.61 -10.01 3.49
N THR A 363 32.86 -10.24 2.41
CA THR A 363 33.42 -10.73 1.14
C THR A 363 32.94 -9.80 0.03
N GLU A 364 33.91 -9.17 -0.64
CA GLU A 364 33.76 -8.28 -1.79
C GLU A 364 33.08 -9.00 -2.99
N PRO A 365 32.52 -8.24 -3.96
CA PRO A 365 31.82 -8.81 -5.10
C PRO A 365 32.79 -9.22 -6.21
N ASP A 366 32.66 -10.44 -6.72
CA ASP A 366 33.38 -10.88 -7.92
C ASP A 366 32.63 -10.49 -9.20
N ASN A 367 33.44 -10.00 -10.15
CA ASN A 367 33.10 -9.39 -11.43
C ASN A 367 32.28 -10.28 -12.38
N TRP A 368 31.50 -9.58 -13.21
CA TRP A 368 31.05 -10.04 -14.53
C TRP A 368 32.21 -10.50 -15.41
N GLU A 369 32.09 -11.69 -15.99
CA GLU A 369 32.64 -11.99 -17.31
C GLU A 369 31.54 -12.61 -18.18
N ASP A 370 31.32 -11.97 -19.33
CA ASP A 370 30.56 -12.49 -20.46
C ASP A 370 31.10 -13.84 -20.92
N THR A 371 30.22 -14.78 -21.28
CA THR A 371 30.54 -15.77 -22.33
C THR A 371 29.27 -16.31 -22.98
N GLU A 372 29.11 -15.87 -24.22
CA GLU A 372 28.73 -16.62 -25.42
C GLU A 372 27.42 -17.44 -25.46
N SER A 373 26.58 -16.94 -26.37
CA SER A 373 25.53 -17.60 -27.14
C SER A 373 25.83 -19.04 -27.56
N GLU A 374 24.85 -19.92 -27.36
CA GLU A 374 24.59 -21.04 -28.29
C GLU A 374 23.08 -21.21 -28.54
N ASN A 375 22.70 -20.90 -29.79
CA ASN A 375 21.71 -21.53 -30.65
C ASN A 375 20.38 -22.05 -30.08
N CYS A 376 19.29 -21.45 -30.55
CA CYS A 376 18.19 -22.21 -31.16
C CYS A 376 17.79 -21.54 -32.48
N GLU A 377 18.01 -22.26 -33.58
CA GLU A 377 17.64 -21.89 -34.94
C GLU A 377 16.12 -21.90 -35.15
N ASP A 378 15.72 -21.04 -36.08
CA ASP A 378 14.38 -20.84 -36.63
C ASP A 378 13.73 -22.10 -37.20
N THR A 379 12.42 -22.24 -36.96
CA THR A 379 11.48 -22.64 -38.01
C THR A 379 10.20 -21.82 -37.92
N GLU A 380 9.91 -21.14 -39.02
CA GLU A 380 8.84 -20.17 -39.32
C GLU A 380 7.38 -20.75 -39.36
N PRO A 381 6.35 -19.89 -39.52
CA PRO A 381 5.03 -20.01 -38.87
C PRO A 381 3.92 -20.56 -39.77
N GLU A 382 2.77 -20.91 -39.17
CA GLU A 382 1.42 -20.66 -39.70
C GLU A 382 0.34 -21.29 -38.80
N ASN A 383 -0.40 -20.48 -38.05
CA ASN A 383 -1.81 -20.19 -38.34
C ASN A 383 -2.45 -19.39 -37.20
N ARG A 384 -3.02 -18.24 -37.60
CA ARG A 384 -3.97 -17.46 -36.81
C ARG A 384 -5.23 -18.28 -36.60
N ASP A 385 -5.70 -18.32 -35.36
CA ASP A 385 -7.12 -18.22 -35.09
C ASP A 385 -7.29 -17.18 -33.98
N ASP A 386 -7.88 -16.06 -34.37
CA ASP A 386 -8.33 -14.98 -33.50
C ASP A 386 -9.58 -15.45 -32.73
N THR A 387 -9.54 -15.51 -31.40
CA THR A 387 -10.75 -15.37 -30.58
C THR A 387 -10.42 -14.79 -29.20
N GLU A 388 -10.96 -13.60 -28.98
CA GLU A 388 -11.40 -12.98 -27.73
C GLU A 388 -10.35 -12.59 -26.67
N SER A 389 -10.01 -11.30 -26.76
CA SER A 389 -9.47 -10.44 -25.71
C SER A 389 -10.32 -10.47 -24.42
N GLY A 390 -9.82 -11.12 -23.37
CA GLY A 390 -10.20 -10.82 -21.99
C GLY A 390 -9.29 -9.71 -21.47
N ASN A 391 -9.72 -8.45 -21.65
CA ASN A 391 -8.96 -7.28 -21.19
C ASN A 391 -9.63 -6.67 -19.95
N THR A 392 -8.78 -6.38 -18.95
CA THR A 392 -8.89 -5.40 -17.86
C THR A 392 -9.90 -5.65 -16.72
N SER A 393 -9.49 -6.41 -15.69
CA SER A 393 -10.09 -6.38 -14.33
C SER A 393 -9.26 -5.60 -13.29
N ASP A 394 -8.01 -5.24 -13.60
CA ASP A 394 -7.07 -4.69 -12.62
C ASP A 394 -7.39 -3.25 -12.17
N GLY A 395 -8.14 -2.49 -12.97
CA GLY A 395 -8.58 -1.14 -12.62
C GLY A 395 -9.77 -1.10 -11.66
N PHE A 396 -10.57 -2.17 -11.58
CA PHE A 396 -11.83 -2.21 -10.83
C PHE A 396 -11.68 -2.86 -9.45
N SER A 397 -10.81 -3.89 -9.31
CA SER A 397 -10.49 -4.52 -8.01
C SER A 397 -9.82 -3.54 -7.04
N ALA A 398 -9.27 -2.47 -7.61
CA ALA A 398 -8.57 -1.43 -6.94
C ALA A 398 -9.42 -0.50 -6.05
N GLN A 399 -10.67 -0.29 -6.44
CA GLN A 399 -11.49 0.78 -5.89
C GLN A 399 -12.30 0.32 -4.67
N ILE A 400 -12.26 -0.98 -4.36
CA ILE A 400 -13.05 -1.64 -3.31
C ILE A 400 -12.23 -1.84 -2.01
N ARG A 401 -10.94 -1.50 -2.02
CA ARG A 401 -9.86 -2.06 -1.16
C ARG A 401 -9.81 -1.68 0.33
N HIS A 402 -10.59 -0.71 0.84
CA HIS A 402 -10.49 -0.29 2.26
C HIS A 402 -11.83 -0.15 3.03
N TYR A 403 -12.96 -0.29 2.34
CA TYR A 403 -14.28 0.08 2.85
C TYR A 403 -14.85 -0.82 3.94
N ILE A 404 -14.34 -2.05 4.02
CA ILE A 404 -14.88 -3.08 4.89
C ILE A 404 -14.35 -2.94 6.33
N CYS A 405 -13.24 -2.24 6.53
CA CYS A 405 -12.72 -1.95 7.87
C CYS A 405 -13.70 -1.16 8.75
N ASP A 406 -14.33 -0.12 8.19
CA ASP A 406 -15.03 0.88 9.00
C ASP A 406 -16.54 0.68 9.04
N ILE A 407 -17.14 0.05 8.01
CA ILE A 407 -18.55 -0.40 8.09
C ILE A 407 -18.75 -1.35 9.28
N PHE A 408 -17.75 -2.18 9.61
CA PHE A 408 -17.85 -3.13 10.72
C PHE A 408 -17.30 -2.65 12.07
N ARG A 409 -16.55 -1.54 12.11
CA ARG A 409 -16.23 -0.86 13.38
C ARG A 409 -17.46 -0.19 14.02
N GLY A 410 -18.44 0.23 13.21
CA GLY A 410 -19.73 0.72 13.70
C GLY A 410 -20.63 -0.37 14.30
N VAL A 411 -20.52 -1.61 13.81
CA VAL A 411 -21.35 -2.75 14.25
C VAL A 411 -20.78 -3.44 15.49
N PHE A 412 -19.47 -3.41 15.70
CA PHE A 412 -18.83 -3.99 16.88
C PHE A 412 -18.02 -2.93 17.64
N GLN A 413 -18.67 -2.29 18.62
CA GLN A 413 -17.98 -1.56 19.68
C GLN A 413 -17.13 -2.55 20.50
N TRP A 414 -15.86 -2.71 20.14
CA TRP A 414 -14.89 -3.38 21.00
C TRP A 414 -14.50 -2.39 22.09
N GLY A 415 -15.04 -2.61 23.30
CA GLY A 415 -14.69 -1.85 24.49
C GLY A 415 -13.20 -1.99 24.79
N TYR A 416 -12.40 -1.01 24.38
CA TYR A 416 -11.06 -0.79 24.92
C TYR A 416 -11.19 0.12 26.13
N TYR A 417 -11.54 -0.46 27.28
CA TYR A 417 -11.29 0.11 28.60
C TYR A 417 -11.15 -1.03 29.60
N THR A 418 -9.91 -1.41 29.91
CA THR A 418 -9.23 -1.19 31.21
C THR A 418 -7.77 -1.54 31.07
#